data_AF-A0AA37P5Z0-F1
#
_entry.id   AF-A0AA37P5Z0-F1
#
_cell.length_a   1.000
_cell.length_b   1.000
_cell.length_c   1.000
_cell.angle_alpha   90.00
_cell.angle_beta   90.00
_cell.angle_gamma   90.00
#
_symmetry.space_group_name_H-M   'P 1'
#
loop_
_entity.id
_entity.type
_entity.pdbx_description
1 polymer ?
#
loop_
_entity_poly.entity_id
_entity_poly.type
_entity_poly.pdbx_seq_one_letter_code
_entity_poly.pdbx_strand_id
1 'polypeptide(L)'
;MFVFNNKSYISTQPISRENWYQHTKWLNALLVLIIPLAAFAIIYYFVPSITPHCSYKAGFHLRVYLAAVVTGAVEGSIYRWSRKYRAHHRCTGTVKDTHSFQKSFLYSHLVWMIMKQGPKCTGRTDISDLNEDPVLMRHHIHYLKCLVVMAILFPIMVCVASFDALLFNREPFALIQLRIGLMTSLSTIADCLAAHVVTALITLGKGYHNFHHEFPSNYHNAFDWYQHDPSKWMIWVWRPCLQSQAFGANKIEKGPVQMSQKQLDIAGFKTEWDLPLEQLSVIDWGDCSALHASLPHLGVIGENCL
;
A
#
# COMPACT_ATOMS: atom_id res chain seq x y z
N MET A 1 39.04 19.15 -17.68
CA MET A 1 37.73 19.81 -17.68
C MET A 1 36.67 18.73 -17.91
N PHE A 2 36.01 18.24 -16.86
CA PHE A 2 34.92 17.28 -17.01
C PHE A 2 33.68 18.02 -17.50
N VAL A 3 33.34 17.85 -18.78
CA VAL A 3 32.08 18.35 -19.33
C VAL A 3 30.97 17.50 -18.74
N PHE A 4 30.31 18.00 -17.70
CA PHE A 4 29.05 17.43 -17.24
C PHE A 4 28.04 17.59 -18.37
N ASN A 5 27.77 16.51 -19.09
CA ASN A 5 26.74 16.48 -20.11
C ASN A 5 25.39 16.63 -19.41
N ASN A 6 24.90 17.88 -19.33
CA ASN A 6 23.70 18.25 -18.58
C ASN A 6 22.43 17.90 -19.38
N LYS A 7 22.36 16.68 -19.94
CA LYS A 7 21.14 16.21 -20.60
C LYS A 7 20.05 16.12 -19.56
N SER A 8 19.05 16.99 -19.68
CA SER A 8 17.83 16.93 -18.89
C SER A 8 17.23 15.53 -19.01
N TYR A 9 16.87 14.94 -17.88
CA TYR A 9 16.31 13.60 -17.87
C TYR A 9 14.97 13.63 -18.62
N ILE A 10 14.65 12.63 -19.45
CA ILE A 10 13.42 12.67 -20.27
C ILE A 10 12.17 12.95 -19.43
N SER A 11 12.10 12.45 -18.19
CA SER A 11 10.98 12.71 -17.28
C SER A 11 10.80 14.17 -16.83
N THR A 12 11.76 15.07 -17.09
CA THR A 12 11.64 16.50 -16.79
C THR A 12 11.19 17.31 -17.99
N GLN A 13 11.06 16.69 -19.16
CA GLN A 13 10.55 17.33 -20.38
C GLN A 13 9.03 17.15 -20.46
N PRO A 14 8.29 18.11 -21.04
CA PRO A 14 6.85 17.93 -21.28
C PRO A 14 6.62 16.79 -22.27
N ILE A 15 5.56 16.02 -22.03
CA ILE A 15 5.16 14.92 -22.93
C ILE A 15 4.47 15.55 -24.15
N SER A 16 4.99 15.25 -25.34
CA SER A 16 4.46 15.64 -26.64
C SER A 16 4.23 14.39 -27.51
N ARG A 17 3.52 14.57 -28.64
CA ARG A 17 3.32 13.49 -29.63
C ARG A 17 4.62 12.97 -30.22
N GLU A 18 5.69 13.77 -30.19
CA GLU A 18 6.99 13.42 -30.78
C GLU A 18 7.92 12.72 -29.80
N ASN A 19 7.69 12.83 -28.48
CA ASN A 19 8.61 12.28 -27.47
C ASN A 19 7.98 11.28 -26.50
N TRP A 20 6.66 11.07 -26.49
CA TRP A 20 5.97 10.21 -25.51
C TRP A 20 6.56 8.78 -25.42
N TYR A 21 6.99 8.22 -26.55
CA TYR A 21 7.61 6.89 -26.60
C TYR A 21 8.93 6.83 -25.82
N GLN A 22 9.64 7.94 -25.68
CA GLN A 22 10.89 8.05 -24.92
C GLN A 22 10.63 8.05 -23.42
N HIS A 23 9.47 8.54 -22.98
CA HIS A 23 9.04 8.48 -21.57
C HIS A 23 8.61 7.08 -21.14
N THR A 24 8.30 6.20 -22.09
CA THR A 24 7.78 4.85 -21.82
C THR A 24 8.90 3.86 -21.54
N LYS A 25 8.70 3.01 -20.52
CA LYS A 25 9.48 1.81 -20.24
C LYS A 25 8.85 0.65 -20.98
N TRP A 26 9.23 0.45 -22.24
CA TRP A 26 8.62 -0.54 -23.12
C TRP A 26 8.59 -1.96 -22.55
N LEU A 27 9.67 -2.40 -21.90
CA LEU A 27 9.68 -3.69 -21.21
C LEU A 27 8.62 -3.76 -20.10
N ASN A 28 8.52 -2.74 -19.25
CA ASN A 28 7.50 -2.71 -18.20
C ASN A 28 6.09 -2.61 -18.79
N ALA A 29 5.90 -1.84 -19.87
CA ALA A 29 4.61 -1.74 -20.55
C ALA A 29 4.20 -3.11 -21.10
N LEU A 30 5.09 -3.84 -21.76
CA LEU A 30 4.86 -5.21 -22.21
C LEU A 30 4.49 -6.13 -21.03
N LEU A 31 5.33 -6.16 -19.99
CA LEU A 31 5.15 -7.06 -18.86
C LEU A 31 3.87 -6.78 -18.07
N VAL A 32 3.56 -5.51 -17.78
CA VAL A 32 2.41 -5.10 -16.95
C VAL A 32 1.11 -5.09 -17.74
N LEU A 33 1.11 -4.85 -19.05
CA LEU A 33 -0.12 -4.81 -19.83
C LEU A 33 -0.49 -6.18 -20.40
N ILE A 34 0.48 -7.02 -20.75
CA ILE A 34 0.20 -8.27 -21.50
C ILE A 34 0.19 -9.49 -20.59
N ILE A 35 1.08 -9.58 -19.61
CA ILE A 35 1.17 -10.80 -18.78
C ILE A 35 -0.01 -10.94 -17.80
N PRO A 36 -0.51 -9.87 -17.15
CA PRO A 36 -1.73 -9.94 -16.35
C PRO A 36 -2.98 -10.36 -17.13
N LEU A 37 -3.01 -10.16 -18.45
CA LEU A 37 -4.10 -10.65 -19.31
C LEU A 37 -3.99 -12.17 -19.58
N ALA A 38 -2.84 -12.78 -19.29
CA ALA A 38 -2.50 -14.15 -19.68
C ALA A 38 -2.16 -15.10 -18.51
N ALA A 39 -2.15 -14.65 -17.25
CA ALA A 39 -1.61 -15.45 -16.14
C ALA A 39 -2.48 -15.49 -14.87
N PHE A 40 -2.35 -16.63 -14.18
CA PHE A 40 -2.95 -17.04 -12.91
C PHE A 40 -2.57 -16.12 -11.71
N ALA A 41 -3.05 -14.89 -11.66
CA ALA A 41 -2.78 -13.93 -10.58
C ALA A 41 -3.23 -14.36 -9.17
N ILE A 42 -4.24 -15.23 -9.07
CA ILE A 42 -4.84 -15.62 -7.78
C ILE A 42 -3.80 -16.25 -6.83
N ILE A 43 -2.96 -17.19 -7.31
CA ILE A 43 -1.99 -17.90 -6.46
C ILE A 43 -0.84 -16.99 -6.01
N TYR A 44 -0.41 -16.06 -6.87
CA TYR A 44 0.71 -15.17 -6.61
C TYR A 44 0.34 -14.00 -5.68
N TYR A 45 -0.94 -13.66 -5.60
CA TYR A 45 -1.47 -12.61 -4.73
C TYR A 45 -1.70 -13.08 -3.28
N PHE A 46 -1.82 -14.38 -3.02
CA PHE A 46 -2.04 -14.93 -1.66
C PHE A 46 -0.81 -14.87 -0.75
N VAL A 47 0.35 -14.54 -1.29
CA VAL A 47 1.61 -14.62 -0.56
C VAL A 47 2.05 -13.21 -0.20
N PRO A 48 2.14 -12.88 1.11
CA PRO A 48 2.70 -11.60 1.52
C PRO A 48 4.10 -11.50 0.96
N SER A 49 4.29 -10.58 0.00
CA SER A 49 5.60 -10.20 -0.49
C SER A 49 6.53 -9.99 0.70
N ILE A 50 7.79 -10.43 0.58
CA ILE A 50 8.85 -10.10 1.53
C ILE A 50 8.68 -8.63 1.89
N THR A 51 8.27 -8.37 3.14
CA THR A 51 7.62 -7.11 3.50
C THR A 51 8.59 -5.98 3.24
N PRO A 52 8.21 -4.98 2.41
CA PRO A 52 9.01 -3.78 2.22
C PRO A 52 9.37 -3.08 3.54
N HIS A 53 8.61 -3.34 4.60
CA HIS A 53 8.74 -2.71 5.91
C HIS A 53 9.43 -3.57 6.98
N CYS A 54 10.01 -4.70 6.60
CA CYS A 54 10.74 -5.59 7.52
C CYS A 54 9.89 -6.03 8.73
N SER A 55 8.59 -6.26 8.51
CA SER A 55 7.63 -6.62 9.56
C SER A 55 7.92 -8.01 10.18
N TYR A 56 8.65 -8.87 9.46
CA TYR A 56 9.15 -10.15 9.94
C TYR A 56 10.51 -10.50 9.30
N LYS A 57 11.26 -11.39 9.94
CA LYS A 57 12.43 -12.08 9.37
C LYS A 57 12.07 -13.52 9.06
N ALA A 58 12.19 -13.91 7.81
CA ALA A 58 11.91 -15.26 7.34
C ALA A 58 13.19 -16.09 7.20
N GLY A 59 13.10 -17.40 7.44
CA GLY A 59 14.16 -18.35 7.14
C GLY A 59 14.49 -18.41 5.64
N PHE A 60 15.61 -19.05 5.30
CA PHE A 60 16.12 -19.12 3.93
C PHE A 60 15.11 -19.70 2.94
N HIS A 61 14.52 -20.86 3.25
CA HIS A 61 13.57 -21.53 2.35
C HIS A 61 12.32 -20.70 2.09
N LEU A 62 11.76 -20.10 3.14
CA LEU A 62 10.61 -19.21 3.01
C LEU A 62 10.97 -17.99 2.15
N ARG A 63 12.14 -17.37 2.33
CA ARG A 63 12.58 -16.25 1.47
C ARG A 63 12.71 -16.62 0.01
N VAL A 64 13.24 -17.80 -0.31
CA VAL A 64 13.33 -18.30 -1.70
C VAL A 64 11.94 -18.54 -2.27
N TYR A 65 11.05 -19.18 -1.52
CA TYR A 65 9.65 -19.39 -1.91
C TYR A 65 8.95 -18.06 -2.19
N LEU A 66 9.01 -17.11 -1.26
CA LEU A 66 8.42 -15.78 -1.42
C LEU A 66 8.98 -15.05 -2.65
N ALA A 67 10.29 -15.14 -2.89
CA ALA A 67 10.92 -14.56 -4.08
C ALA A 67 10.38 -15.17 -5.39
N ALA A 68 10.18 -16.48 -5.44
CA ALA A 68 9.59 -17.15 -6.60
C ALA A 68 8.15 -16.69 -6.84
N VAL A 69 7.32 -16.66 -5.79
CA VAL A 69 5.91 -16.27 -5.88
C VAL A 69 5.75 -14.79 -6.27
N VAL A 70 6.49 -13.87 -5.64
CA VAL A 70 6.45 -12.44 -6.00
C VAL A 70 6.86 -12.21 -7.46
N THR A 71 7.77 -13.03 -7.98
CA THR A 71 8.17 -12.92 -9.39
C THR A 71 7.00 -13.23 -10.34
N GLY A 72 6.14 -14.18 -9.97
CA GLY A 72 4.94 -14.53 -10.74
C GLY A 72 3.91 -13.41 -10.82
N ALA A 73 3.96 -12.42 -9.92
CA ALA A 73 3.10 -11.24 -9.96
C ALA A 73 3.55 -10.16 -10.97
N VAL A 74 4.78 -10.24 -11.50
CA VAL A 74 5.29 -9.38 -12.59
C VAL A 74 5.40 -7.88 -12.23
N GLU A 75 5.38 -7.53 -10.94
CA GLU A 75 5.46 -6.13 -10.46
C GLU A 75 6.90 -5.57 -10.41
N GLY A 76 7.90 -6.39 -10.78
CA GLY A 76 9.33 -6.06 -10.70
C GLY A 76 10.04 -6.86 -9.61
N SER A 77 11.38 -6.76 -9.60
CA SER A 77 12.17 -7.42 -8.54
C SER A 77 11.80 -6.87 -7.16
N ILE A 78 11.87 -7.71 -6.12
CA ILE A 78 11.54 -7.32 -4.74
C ILE A 78 12.37 -6.12 -4.30
N TYR A 79 13.65 -6.08 -4.67
CA TYR A 79 14.54 -4.95 -4.41
C TYR A 79 13.97 -3.61 -4.93
N ARG A 80 13.62 -3.57 -6.23
CA ARG A 80 13.11 -2.35 -6.87
C ARG A 80 11.74 -1.95 -6.33
N TRP A 81 10.88 -2.94 -6.08
CA TRP A 81 9.55 -2.72 -5.51
C TRP A 81 9.66 -2.14 -4.10
N SER A 82 10.39 -2.83 -3.22
CA SER A 82 10.58 -2.42 -1.81
C SER A 82 11.18 -1.03 -1.70
N ARG A 83 12.21 -0.70 -2.49
CA ARG A 83 12.80 0.64 -2.52
C ARG A 83 11.77 1.72 -2.86
N LYS A 84 10.97 1.50 -3.90
CA LYS A 84 9.94 2.48 -4.33
C LYS A 84 8.78 2.57 -3.34
N TYR A 85 8.38 1.43 -2.76
CA TYR A 85 7.31 1.37 -1.79
C TYR A 85 7.67 2.10 -0.50
N ARG A 86 8.89 1.89 0.02
CA ARG A 86 9.44 2.69 1.14
C ARG A 86 9.46 4.17 0.81
N ALA A 87 9.87 4.54 -0.40
CA ALA A 87 9.91 5.93 -0.83
C ALA A 87 8.51 6.55 -0.95
N HIS A 88 7.51 5.78 -1.35
CA HIS A 88 6.11 6.18 -1.32
C HIS A 88 5.66 6.48 0.11
N HIS A 89 5.75 5.50 1.01
CA HIS A 89 5.39 5.66 2.42
C HIS A 89 6.06 6.86 3.11
N ARG A 90 7.35 7.09 2.83
CA ARG A 90 8.09 8.24 3.39
C ARG A 90 7.65 9.58 2.81
N CYS A 91 7.23 9.59 1.55
CA CYS A 91 6.98 10.81 0.79
C CYS A 91 5.51 10.98 0.42
N THR A 92 4.59 10.23 1.04
CA THR A 92 3.15 10.24 0.76
C THR A 92 2.61 11.67 0.75
N GLY A 93 1.84 12.02 -0.29
CA GLY A 93 1.26 13.36 -0.43
C GLY A 93 2.25 14.46 -0.86
N THR A 94 3.48 14.10 -1.23
CA THR A 94 4.48 15.05 -1.77
C THR A 94 4.80 14.79 -3.24
N VAL A 95 5.45 15.74 -3.89
CA VAL A 95 5.93 15.61 -5.29
C VAL A 95 6.93 14.45 -5.47
N LYS A 96 7.62 14.05 -4.40
CA LYS A 96 8.64 12.97 -4.40
C LYS A 96 8.03 11.57 -4.31
N ASP A 97 6.74 11.47 -4.07
CA ASP A 97 6.03 10.20 -4.09
C ASP A 97 6.01 9.61 -5.52
N THR A 98 6.45 8.35 -5.58
CA THR A 98 6.60 7.61 -6.83
C THR A 98 5.27 7.26 -7.48
N HIS A 99 4.17 7.16 -6.73
CA HIS A 99 2.85 6.81 -7.26
C HIS A 99 1.74 7.58 -6.55
N SER A 100 1.97 8.89 -6.36
CA SER A 100 1.00 9.80 -5.73
C SER A 100 -0.34 9.83 -6.44
N PHE A 101 -1.42 9.72 -5.66
CA PHE A 101 -2.79 9.95 -6.11
C PHE A 101 -3.04 11.40 -6.54
N GLN A 102 -2.24 12.36 -6.07
CA GLN A 102 -2.36 13.78 -6.43
C GLN A 102 -2.08 14.05 -7.92
N LYS A 103 -1.40 13.13 -8.62
CA LYS A 103 -1.12 13.27 -10.05
C LYS A 103 -2.35 12.90 -10.89
N SER A 104 -2.89 11.72 -10.64
CA SER A 104 -4.19 11.24 -11.11
C SER A 104 -4.41 9.82 -10.63
N PHE A 105 -5.67 9.38 -10.60
CA PHE A 105 -6.05 7.99 -10.32
C PHE A 105 -5.29 7.00 -11.23
N LEU A 106 -5.30 7.23 -12.54
CA LEU A 106 -4.62 6.33 -13.49
C LEU A 106 -3.10 6.33 -13.28
N TYR A 107 -2.55 7.43 -12.78
CA TYR A 107 -1.12 7.53 -12.47
C TYR A 107 -0.69 6.71 -11.27
N SER A 108 -1.38 6.83 -10.14
CA SER A 108 -1.12 6.03 -8.94
C SER A 108 -1.35 4.53 -9.20
N HIS A 109 -2.27 4.20 -10.10
CA HIS A 109 -2.68 2.84 -10.40
C HIS A 109 -1.75 2.09 -11.37
N LEU A 110 -1.42 2.68 -12.53
CA LEU A 110 -0.75 1.98 -13.63
C LEU A 110 0.41 2.77 -14.24
N VAL A 111 0.21 4.07 -14.47
CA VAL A 111 1.14 4.84 -15.31
C VAL A 111 2.53 4.96 -14.68
N TRP A 112 2.62 4.98 -13.35
CA TRP A 112 3.90 5.06 -12.64
C TRP A 112 4.83 3.85 -12.91
N MET A 113 4.26 2.68 -13.21
CA MET A 113 5.02 1.46 -13.53
C MET A 113 5.59 1.50 -14.95
N ILE A 114 4.84 2.07 -15.89
CA ILE A 114 5.19 2.15 -17.32
C ILE A 114 6.00 3.40 -17.68
N MET A 115 5.94 4.48 -16.90
CA MET A 115 6.66 5.72 -17.20
C MET A 115 8.05 5.78 -16.55
N LYS A 116 9.03 6.38 -17.23
CA LYS A 116 10.34 6.70 -16.67
C LYS A 116 10.22 7.80 -15.63
N GLN A 117 10.82 7.57 -14.47
CA GLN A 117 10.85 8.49 -13.35
C GLN A 117 12.28 8.96 -13.15
N GLY A 118 12.47 10.27 -13.07
CA GLY A 118 13.78 10.87 -12.87
C GLY A 118 14.31 10.57 -11.46
N PRO A 119 15.62 10.28 -11.31
CA PRO A 119 16.21 9.94 -10.02
C PRO A 119 16.17 11.08 -8.99
N LYS A 120 16.01 12.33 -9.44
CA LYS A 120 15.82 13.50 -8.57
C LYS A 120 14.37 13.66 -8.09
N CYS A 121 13.42 13.05 -8.79
CA CYS A 121 11.98 13.18 -8.54
C CYS A 121 11.44 12.08 -7.63
N THR A 122 12.26 11.10 -7.23
CA THR A 122 11.83 10.00 -6.35
C THR A 122 12.43 10.15 -4.96
N GLY A 123 11.60 9.96 -3.94
CA GLY A 123 12.04 9.90 -2.55
C GLY A 123 13.19 8.91 -2.33
N ARG A 124 14.11 9.23 -1.41
CA ARG A 124 15.20 8.35 -1.02
C ARG A 124 14.91 7.73 0.34
N THR A 125 15.21 6.45 0.46
CA THR A 125 15.04 5.67 1.67
C THR A 125 16.26 4.80 1.88
N ASP A 126 16.47 4.41 3.14
CA ASP A 126 17.49 3.43 3.44
C ASP A 126 17.10 2.07 2.85
N ILE A 127 18.09 1.44 2.25
CA ILE A 127 18.02 0.16 1.52
C ILE A 127 19.26 -0.71 1.83
N SER A 128 20.03 -0.35 2.86
CA SER A 128 21.19 -1.11 3.35
C SER A 128 20.83 -2.58 3.56
N ASP A 129 19.77 -2.84 4.29
CA ASP A 129 19.20 -4.16 4.56
C ASP A 129 18.85 -4.95 3.28
N LEU A 130 18.34 -4.29 2.24
CA LEU A 130 18.04 -4.94 0.96
C LEU A 130 19.32 -5.34 0.21
N ASN A 131 20.39 -4.56 0.35
CA ASN A 131 21.69 -4.85 -0.27
C ASN A 131 22.44 -5.96 0.47
N GLU A 132 22.25 -6.06 1.78
CA GLU A 132 22.87 -7.09 2.64
C GLU A 132 22.22 -8.47 2.48
N ASP A 133 20.99 -8.54 1.98
CA ASP A 133 20.29 -9.80 1.76
C ASP A 133 20.75 -10.50 0.45
N PRO A 134 21.46 -11.63 0.52
CA PRO A 134 21.98 -12.31 -0.66
C PRO A 134 20.88 -12.99 -1.51
N VAL A 135 19.76 -13.38 -0.91
CA VAL A 135 18.63 -14.00 -1.64
C VAL A 135 17.95 -12.93 -2.48
N LEU A 136 17.69 -11.75 -1.89
CA LEU A 136 17.11 -10.60 -2.57
C LEU A 136 18.03 -10.09 -3.68
N MET A 137 19.33 -9.99 -3.43
CA MET A 137 20.26 -9.52 -4.45
C MET A 137 20.41 -10.50 -5.61
N ARG A 138 20.49 -11.81 -5.36
CA ARG A 138 20.46 -12.82 -6.43
C ARG A 138 19.14 -12.79 -7.21
N HIS A 139 18.01 -12.64 -6.52
CA HIS A 139 16.69 -12.45 -7.15
C HIS A 139 16.68 -11.23 -8.06
N HIS A 140 17.21 -10.11 -7.60
CA HIS A 140 17.27 -8.88 -8.39
C HIS A 140 18.12 -9.02 -9.65
N ILE A 141 19.31 -9.61 -9.53
CA ILE A 141 20.24 -9.82 -10.64
C ILE A 141 19.66 -10.79 -11.68
N HIS A 142 18.96 -11.83 -11.23
CA HIS A 142 18.38 -12.85 -12.11
C HIS A 142 16.88 -12.68 -12.36
N TYR A 143 16.32 -11.51 -12.06
CA TYR A 143 14.87 -11.28 -12.08
C TYR A 143 14.20 -11.70 -13.40
N LEU A 144 14.80 -11.38 -14.55
CA LEU A 144 14.25 -11.76 -15.85
C LEU A 144 14.22 -13.28 -16.05
N LYS A 145 15.22 -14.01 -15.57
CA LYS A 145 15.23 -15.48 -15.63
C LYS A 145 14.15 -16.05 -14.71
N CYS A 146 14.07 -15.54 -13.49
CA CYS A 146 13.02 -15.92 -12.54
C CYS A 146 11.61 -15.62 -13.11
N LEU A 147 11.46 -14.52 -13.85
CA LEU A 147 10.20 -14.12 -14.49
C LEU A 147 9.79 -15.10 -15.57
N VAL A 148 10.70 -15.48 -16.47
CA VAL A 148 10.40 -16.50 -17.50
C VAL A 148 9.97 -17.81 -16.84
N VAL A 149 10.66 -18.23 -15.78
CA VAL A 149 10.31 -19.47 -15.08
C VAL A 149 8.97 -19.36 -14.35
N MET A 150 8.77 -18.35 -13.51
CA MET A 150 7.62 -18.29 -12.60
C MET A 150 6.37 -17.67 -13.24
N ALA A 151 6.51 -16.71 -14.14
CA ALA A 151 5.36 -16.04 -14.77
C ALA A 151 4.92 -16.71 -16.08
N ILE A 152 5.79 -17.51 -16.72
CA ILE A 152 5.49 -18.14 -18.02
C ILE A 152 5.54 -19.67 -17.93
N LEU A 153 6.72 -20.25 -17.66
CA LEU A 153 6.89 -21.71 -17.71
C LEU A 153 6.11 -22.45 -16.63
N PHE A 154 6.12 -21.96 -15.39
CA PHE A 154 5.43 -22.60 -14.28
C PHE A 154 3.91 -22.66 -14.49
N PRO A 155 3.21 -21.56 -14.85
CA PRO A 155 1.80 -21.62 -15.20
C PRO A 155 1.52 -22.58 -16.37
N ILE A 156 2.37 -22.62 -17.40
CA ILE A 156 2.23 -23.56 -18.51
C ILE A 156 2.34 -25.01 -18.02
N MET A 157 3.35 -25.32 -17.19
CA MET A 157 3.54 -26.65 -16.63
C MET A 157 2.36 -27.07 -15.75
N VAL A 158 1.86 -26.18 -14.90
CA VAL A 158 0.66 -26.44 -14.08
C VAL A 158 -0.55 -26.69 -14.98
N CYS A 159 -0.73 -25.91 -16.04
CA CYS A 159 -1.81 -26.11 -17.01
C CYS A 159 -1.70 -27.48 -17.70
N VAL A 160 -0.52 -27.84 -18.19
CA VAL A 160 -0.26 -29.13 -18.87
C VAL A 160 -0.47 -30.30 -17.91
N ALA A 161 0.06 -30.22 -16.69
CA ALA A 161 -0.14 -31.26 -15.67
C ALA A 161 -1.60 -31.39 -15.21
N SER A 162 -2.35 -30.28 -15.22
CA SER A 162 -3.77 -30.27 -14.88
C SER A 162 -4.68 -30.64 -16.07
N PHE A 163 -4.14 -30.67 -17.30
CA PHE A 163 -4.89 -30.99 -18.51
C PHE A 163 -5.39 -32.44 -18.49
N ASP A 164 -4.61 -33.37 -17.93
CA ASP A 164 -5.04 -34.76 -17.68
C ASP A 164 -6.15 -34.84 -16.60
N ALA A 165 -6.19 -33.90 -15.66
CA ALA A 165 -7.21 -33.86 -14.59
C ALA A 165 -8.53 -33.21 -15.05
N LEU A 166 -8.54 -32.45 -16.15
CA LEU A 166 -9.70 -31.66 -16.61
C LEU A 166 -10.52 -32.33 -17.73
N LEU A 167 -10.12 -33.50 -18.23
CA LEU A 167 -10.92 -34.27 -19.20
C LEU A 167 -12.32 -34.68 -18.65
N PHE A 168 -12.55 -34.55 -17.34
CA PHE A 168 -13.84 -34.82 -16.71
C PHE A 168 -14.76 -33.61 -16.50
N ASN A 169 -14.30 -32.36 -16.67
CA ASN A 169 -15.15 -31.17 -16.49
C ASN A 169 -15.08 -30.20 -17.68
N ARG A 170 -16.21 -30.08 -18.39
CA ARG A 170 -16.40 -29.35 -19.65
C ARG A 170 -16.53 -27.83 -19.48
N GLU A 171 -15.63 -27.18 -18.74
CA GLU A 171 -15.56 -25.72 -18.77
C GLU A 171 -14.53 -25.24 -19.80
N PRO A 172 -14.89 -24.31 -20.72
CA PRO A 172 -13.96 -23.80 -21.71
C PRO A 172 -12.79 -23.08 -21.02
N PHE A 173 -11.60 -23.61 -21.24
CA PHE A 173 -10.28 -23.11 -20.85
C PHE A 173 -10.10 -21.57 -20.91
N ALA A 174 -10.75 -20.90 -21.85
CA ALA A 174 -10.73 -19.44 -22.02
C ALA A 174 -11.41 -18.66 -20.87
N LEU A 175 -12.43 -19.23 -20.21
CA LEU A 175 -13.16 -18.57 -19.13
C LEU A 175 -12.37 -18.57 -17.81
N ILE A 176 -11.51 -19.56 -17.58
CA ILE A 176 -10.65 -19.64 -16.39
C ILE A 176 -9.52 -18.60 -16.50
N GLN A 177 -8.90 -18.47 -17.68
CA GLN A 177 -7.86 -17.47 -17.95
C GLN A 177 -8.43 -16.03 -17.83
N LEU A 178 -9.63 -15.78 -18.36
CA LEU A 178 -10.29 -14.47 -18.31
C LEU A 178 -10.67 -14.05 -16.88
N ARG A 179 -11.16 -14.98 -16.06
CA ARG A 179 -11.56 -14.69 -14.66
C ARG A 179 -10.36 -14.34 -13.78
N ILE A 180 -9.19 -14.93 -14.06
CA ILE A 180 -8.00 -14.71 -13.25
C ILE A 180 -7.25 -13.44 -13.71
N GLY A 181 -7.22 -13.14 -15.01
CA GLY A 181 -6.68 -11.89 -15.51
C GLY A 181 -7.45 -10.65 -15.04
N LEU A 182 -8.78 -10.77 -14.88
CA LEU A 182 -9.65 -9.72 -14.36
C LEU A 182 -9.38 -9.38 -12.88
N MET A 183 -8.83 -10.30 -12.08
CA MET A 183 -8.48 -10.03 -10.68
C MET A 183 -7.19 -9.20 -10.53
N THR A 184 -6.25 -9.31 -11.47
CA THR A 184 -4.99 -8.55 -11.49
C THR A 184 -5.17 -7.06 -11.79
N SER A 185 -6.23 -6.69 -12.52
CA SER A 185 -6.59 -5.28 -12.78
C SER A 185 -7.45 -4.68 -11.67
N LEU A 186 -8.04 -5.51 -10.81
CA LEU A 186 -8.85 -5.10 -9.66
C LEU A 186 -7.98 -4.86 -8.41
N SER A 187 -6.78 -5.44 -8.31
CA SER A 187 -5.87 -5.22 -7.18
C SER A 187 -5.31 -3.81 -7.10
N THR A 188 -5.04 -3.20 -8.25
CA THR A 188 -4.59 -1.82 -8.37
C THR A 188 -5.72 -0.82 -8.01
N ILE A 189 -7.00 -1.24 -8.03
CA ILE A 189 -8.14 -0.40 -7.59
C ILE A 189 -8.07 -0.15 -6.06
N ALA A 190 -7.38 -1.01 -5.29
CA ALA A 190 -7.29 -0.83 -3.85
C ALA A 190 -6.36 0.24 -3.33
N ASP A 191 -5.30 0.55 -4.06
CA ASP A 191 -4.38 1.61 -3.62
C ASP A 191 -5.06 2.99 -3.68
N CYS A 192 -6.25 3.09 -4.29
CA CYS A 192 -6.98 4.34 -4.48
C CYS A 192 -8.28 4.45 -3.66
N LEU A 193 -8.86 3.34 -3.19
CA LEU A 193 -10.05 3.35 -2.36
C LEU A 193 -9.63 3.39 -0.89
N ALA A 194 -9.87 4.54 -0.25
CA ALA A 194 -9.80 4.67 1.20
C ALA A 194 -10.53 3.48 1.88
N ALA A 195 -9.98 3.05 3.03
CA ALA A 195 -10.34 1.86 3.80
C ALA A 195 -11.79 1.36 3.60
N HIS A 196 -11.98 0.39 2.71
CA HIS A 196 -13.28 -0.26 2.48
C HIS A 196 -13.14 -1.78 2.41
N VAL A 197 -14.09 -2.48 3.03
CA VAL A 197 -14.13 -3.96 3.10
C VAL A 197 -14.13 -4.59 1.72
N VAL A 198 -14.87 -4.02 0.76
CA VAL A 198 -14.90 -4.46 -0.64
C VAL A 198 -13.51 -4.44 -1.26
N THR A 199 -12.78 -3.36 -1.04
CA THR A 199 -11.40 -3.19 -1.48
C THR A 199 -10.48 -4.23 -0.83
N ALA A 200 -10.61 -4.47 0.47
CA ALA A 200 -9.82 -5.46 1.19
C ALA A 200 -10.13 -6.91 0.76
N LEU A 201 -11.36 -7.21 0.33
CA LEU A 201 -11.73 -8.50 -0.22
C LEU A 201 -11.07 -8.72 -1.59
N ILE A 202 -11.19 -7.74 -2.48
CA ILE A 202 -10.63 -7.79 -3.84
C ILE A 202 -9.09 -7.87 -3.80
N THR A 203 -8.47 -7.23 -2.81
CA THR A 203 -7.00 -7.02 -2.77
C THR A 203 -6.31 -7.75 -1.66
N LEU A 204 -7.02 -8.73 -1.10
CA LEU A 204 -6.52 -9.67 -0.12
C LEU A 204 -5.85 -8.97 1.07
N GLY A 205 -6.54 -7.98 1.62
CA GLY A 205 -6.16 -7.24 2.83
C GLY A 205 -5.48 -5.90 2.58
N LYS A 206 -4.99 -5.60 1.37
CA LYS A 206 -4.32 -4.31 1.08
C LYS A 206 -5.26 -3.09 1.13
N GLY A 207 -6.57 -3.32 1.08
CA GLY A 207 -7.60 -2.27 1.15
C GLY A 207 -7.66 -1.51 2.48
N TYR A 208 -7.05 -2.00 3.57
CA TYR A 208 -6.91 -1.26 4.84
C TYR A 208 -5.74 -0.27 4.80
N HIS A 209 -5.67 0.52 3.71
CA HIS A 209 -4.53 1.34 3.36
C HIS A 209 -4.21 2.41 4.42
N ASN A 210 -5.25 2.99 5.05
CA ASN A 210 -5.10 3.98 6.11
C ASN A 210 -4.33 3.43 7.33
N PHE A 211 -4.65 2.21 7.75
CA PHE A 211 -3.95 1.55 8.85
C PHE A 211 -2.52 1.21 8.45
N HIS A 212 -2.33 0.71 7.22
CA HIS A 212 -1.02 0.35 6.71
C HIS A 212 -0.05 1.55 6.62
N HIS A 213 -0.51 2.72 6.19
CA HIS A 213 0.31 3.95 6.19
C HIS A 213 0.65 4.46 7.59
N GLU A 214 -0.23 4.24 8.56
CA GLU A 214 0.02 4.63 9.95
C GLU A 214 0.99 3.64 10.65
N PHE A 215 0.83 2.34 10.38
CA PHE A 215 1.64 1.26 10.98
C PHE A 215 2.34 0.39 9.92
N PRO A 216 3.26 0.95 9.11
CA PRO A 216 3.87 0.23 8.00
C PRO A 216 4.70 -0.98 8.45
N SER A 217 5.29 -0.91 9.65
CA SER A 217 6.07 -2.00 10.26
C SER A 217 5.19 -3.15 10.81
N ASN A 218 3.87 -2.97 10.85
CA ASN A 218 2.96 -4.05 11.18
C ASN A 218 2.89 -5.04 10.01
N TYR A 219 2.82 -6.33 10.31
CA TYR A 219 2.62 -7.34 9.28
C TYR A 219 1.12 -7.51 8.95
N HIS A 220 0.23 -7.06 9.84
CA HIS A 220 -1.18 -6.93 9.55
C HIS A 220 -1.43 -5.65 8.74
N ASN A 221 -2.27 -5.76 7.71
CA ASN A 221 -2.83 -4.59 7.05
C ASN A 221 -4.10 -4.11 7.76
N ALA A 222 -4.77 -4.98 8.50
CA ALA A 222 -6.02 -4.72 9.18
C ALA A 222 -5.84 -4.60 10.71
N PHE A 223 -6.75 -3.87 11.37
CA PHE A 223 -6.73 -3.72 12.82
C PHE A 223 -7.35 -4.95 13.52
N ASP A 224 -8.58 -5.31 13.13
CA ASP A 224 -9.32 -6.36 13.82
C ASP A 224 -8.91 -7.77 13.35
N TRP A 225 -9.03 -8.73 14.25
CA TRP A 225 -8.68 -10.12 13.95
C TRP A 225 -9.59 -10.75 12.88
N TYR A 226 -10.86 -10.33 12.79
CA TYR A 226 -11.85 -10.85 11.83
C TYR A 226 -11.80 -10.14 10.48
N GLN A 227 -11.15 -8.98 10.38
CA GLN A 227 -11.02 -8.26 9.12
C GLN A 227 -10.23 -9.11 8.10
N HIS A 228 -10.75 -9.16 6.88
CA HIS A 228 -10.20 -9.97 5.79
C HIS A 228 -8.78 -9.52 5.43
N ASP A 229 -7.81 -10.28 5.90
CA ASP A 229 -6.39 -10.10 5.61
C ASP A 229 -5.73 -11.49 5.44
N PRO A 230 -5.82 -12.09 4.24
CA PRO A 230 -5.16 -13.35 3.94
C PRO A 230 -3.65 -13.33 4.19
N SER A 231 -3.00 -12.17 4.04
CA SER A 231 -1.57 -12.01 4.32
C SER A 231 -1.26 -12.25 5.80
N LYS A 232 -2.10 -11.72 6.70
CA LYS A 232 -2.02 -12.04 8.14
C LYS A 232 -2.09 -13.53 8.42
N TRP A 233 -3.05 -14.22 7.81
CA TRP A 233 -3.25 -15.65 8.05
C TRP A 233 -2.10 -16.49 7.49
N MET A 234 -1.57 -16.14 6.32
CA MET A 234 -0.39 -16.83 5.77
C MET A 234 0.86 -16.64 6.64
N ILE A 235 1.09 -15.43 7.15
CA ILE A 235 2.21 -15.19 8.08
C ILE A 235 2.00 -15.96 9.39
N TRP A 236 0.76 -16.09 9.86
CA TRP A 236 0.43 -16.92 11.01
C TRP A 236 0.75 -18.40 10.77
N VAL A 237 0.37 -18.96 9.61
CA VAL A 237 0.72 -20.34 9.21
C VAL A 237 2.25 -20.52 9.13
N TRP A 238 2.96 -19.52 8.62
CA TRP A 238 4.42 -19.57 8.49
C TRP A 238 5.19 -19.25 9.77
N ARG A 239 4.53 -19.00 10.91
CA ARG A 239 5.21 -18.73 12.19
C ARG A 239 6.37 -19.68 12.51
N PRO A 240 6.28 -21.01 12.28
CA PRO A 240 7.41 -21.92 12.50
C PRO A 240 8.65 -21.63 11.63
N CYS A 241 8.45 -20.99 10.48
CA CYS A 241 9.49 -20.64 9.50
C CYS A 241 10.00 -19.19 9.66
N LEU A 242 9.47 -18.44 10.63
CA LEU A 242 9.90 -17.07 10.94
C LEU A 242 11.00 -17.08 12.02
N GLN A 243 12.04 -16.28 11.80
CA GLN A 243 13.13 -16.09 12.75
C GLN A 243 12.78 -15.05 13.82
N SER A 244 12.01 -14.03 13.47
CA SER A 244 11.52 -13.02 14.39
C SER A 244 10.38 -12.22 13.77
N GLN A 245 9.40 -11.80 14.56
CA GLN A 245 8.42 -10.80 14.15
C GLN A 245 8.83 -9.44 14.73
N ALA A 246 8.82 -8.38 13.92
CA ALA A 246 9.25 -7.05 14.36
C ALA A 246 8.20 -6.35 15.23
N PHE A 247 6.95 -6.83 15.21
CA PHE A 247 5.82 -6.22 15.88
C PHE A 247 5.56 -6.87 17.24
N GLY A 248 5.91 -6.17 18.33
CA GLY A 248 5.55 -6.59 19.68
C GLY A 248 4.06 -6.40 19.97
N ALA A 249 3.49 -7.25 20.83
CA ALA A 249 2.05 -7.23 21.19
C ALA A 249 1.56 -5.83 21.60
N ASN A 250 2.37 -5.07 22.35
CA ASN A 250 2.05 -3.71 22.81
C ASN A 250 1.82 -2.68 21.69
N LYS A 251 2.27 -2.93 20.46
CA LYS A 251 2.01 -2.01 19.32
C LYS A 251 0.68 -2.30 18.63
N ILE A 252 0.13 -3.51 18.80
CA ILE A 252 -1.18 -3.89 18.22
C ILE A 252 -2.29 -3.11 18.92
N GLU A 253 -2.19 -2.95 20.25
CA GLU A 253 -3.15 -2.19 21.06
C GLU A 253 -3.05 -0.67 20.86
N LYS A 254 -1.87 -0.15 20.55
CA LYS A 254 -1.66 1.30 20.29
C LYS A 254 -2.24 1.74 18.96
N GLY A 255 -2.27 0.84 17.98
CA GLY A 255 -2.79 1.07 16.64
C GLY A 255 -4.18 1.73 16.57
N PRO A 256 -5.21 1.09 17.14
CA PRO A 256 -6.59 1.59 17.12
C PRO A 256 -6.72 2.89 17.90
N VAL A 257 -6.06 3.01 19.06
CA VAL A 257 -6.11 4.23 19.89
C VAL A 257 -5.60 5.43 19.10
N GLN A 258 -4.46 5.28 18.41
CA GLN A 258 -3.90 6.35 17.59
C GLN A 258 -4.76 6.67 16.36
N MET A 259 -5.39 5.67 15.74
CA MET A 259 -6.34 5.90 14.64
C MET A 259 -7.62 6.61 15.11
N SER A 260 -8.17 6.23 16.26
CA SER A 260 -9.30 6.90 16.89
C SER A 260 -8.95 8.33 17.28
N GLN A 261 -7.76 8.56 17.85
CA GLN A 261 -7.27 9.90 18.16
C GLN A 261 -7.21 10.77 16.90
N LYS A 262 -6.66 10.25 15.80
CA LYS A 262 -6.61 10.97 14.52
C LYS A 262 -7.99 11.33 13.97
N GLN A 263 -8.98 10.44 14.13
CA GLN A 263 -10.37 10.73 13.76
C GLN A 263 -10.97 11.83 14.64
N LEU A 264 -10.72 11.78 15.94
CA LEU A 264 -11.13 12.81 16.89
C LEU A 264 -10.46 14.16 16.58
N ASP A 265 -9.18 14.18 16.24
CA ASP A 265 -8.45 15.40 15.87
C ASP A 265 -9.06 16.01 14.61
N ILE A 266 -9.29 15.21 13.56
CA ILE A 266 -9.94 15.67 12.32
C ILE A 266 -11.35 16.20 12.60
N ALA A 267 -12.11 15.54 13.45
CA ALA A 267 -13.44 16.00 13.86
C ALA A 267 -13.32 17.33 14.64
N GLY A 268 -12.40 17.41 15.59
CA GLY A 268 -12.13 18.61 16.37
C GLY A 268 -11.74 19.82 15.51
N PHE A 269 -10.95 19.63 14.45
CA PHE A 269 -10.62 20.71 13.50
C PHE A 269 -11.79 21.15 12.61
N LYS A 270 -12.76 20.27 12.35
CA LYS A 270 -13.95 20.57 11.54
C LYS A 270 -15.10 21.13 12.37
N THR A 271 -15.06 20.93 13.68
CA THR A 271 -16.09 21.40 14.59
C THR A 271 -15.86 22.88 14.82
N GLU A 272 -16.88 23.70 14.55
CA GLU A 272 -16.91 25.05 15.09
C GLU A 272 -17.15 24.91 16.59
N TRP A 273 -16.09 25.15 17.36
CA TRP A 273 -16.22 25.31 18.79
C TRP A 273 -16.96 26.62 19.07
N ASP A 274 -17.69 26.69 20.18
CA ASP A 274 -18.43 27.88 20.60
C ASP A 274 -17.55 29.14 20.57
N LEU A 275 -18.22 30.30 20.65
CA LEU A 275 -17.57 31.61 20.64
C LEU A 275 -16.30 31.60 21.52
N PRO A 276 -15.16 32.12 21.02
CA PRO A 276 -13.96 32.29 21.82
C PRO A 276 -14.29 32.96 23.15
N LEU A 277 -13.54 32.64 24.21
CA LEU A 277 -13.77 33.22 25.55
C LEU A 277 -13.85 34.75 25.51
N GLU A 278 -13.16 35.41 24.58
CA GLU A 278 -13.17 36.87 24.44
C GLU A 278 -14.46 37.42 23.79
N GLN A 279 -15.26 36.57 23.14
CA GLN A 279 -16.53 36.92 22.49
C GLN A 279 -17.76 36.50 23.30
N LEU A 280 -17.56 35.79 24.42
CA LEU A 280 -18.65 35.49 25.34
C LEU A 280 -19.10 36.77 26.05
N SER A 281 -20.42 36.97 26.13
CA SER A 281 -20.98 38.08 26.89
C SER A 281 -20.65 37.92 28.37
N VAL A 282 -19.86 38.86 28.91
CA VAL A 282 -19.65 38.97 30.35
C VAL A 282 -20.96 39.48 30.97
N ILE A 283 -21.66 38.62 31.69
CA ILE A 283 -22.85 38.99 32.46
C ILE A 283 -22.36 39.59 33.78
N ASP A 284 -22.77 40.81 34.09
CA ASP A 284 -22.45 41.41 35.37
C ASP A 284 -23.37 40.88 36.49
N TRP A 285 -23.02 41.16 37.74
CA TRP A 285 -23.80 40.66 38.87
C TRP A 285 -25.23 41.22 38.92
N GLY A 286 -25.46 42.42 38.36
CA GLY A 286 -26.77 43.05 38.28
C GLY A 286 -27.70 42.31 37.33
N ASP A 287 -27.21 41.98 36.15
CA ASP A 287 -27.91 41.19 35.13
C ASP A 287 -28.17 39.76 35.61
N CYS A 288 -27.23 39.16 36.34
CA CYS A 288 -27.40 37.84 36.95
C CYS A 288 -28.52 37.84 38.00
N SER A 289 -28.57 38.87 38.84
CA SER A 289 -29.62 39.06 39.86
C SER A 289 -31.01 39.27 39.24
N ALA A 290 -31.08 40.03 38.15
CA ALA A 290 -32.32 40.25 37.40
C ALA A 290 -32.81 38.96 36.71
N LEU A 291 -31.90 38.13 36.17
CA LEU A 291 -32.25 36.84 35.60
C LEU A 291 -32.81 35.89 36.67
N HIS A 292 -32.18 35.81 37.84
CA HIS A 292 -32.65 34.98 38.95
C HIS A 292 -34.04 35.39 39.45
N ALA A 293 -34.33 36.69 39.51
CA ALA A 293 -35.64 37.20 39.89
C ALA A 293 -36.75 36.81 38.89
N SER A 294 -36.42 36.69 37.60
CA SER A 294 -37.37 36.29 36.55
C SER A 294 -37.51 34.77 36.39
N LEU A 295 -36.51 33.99 36.82
CA LEU A 295 -36.48 32.52 36.76
C LEU A 295 -36.02 31.93 38.12
N PRO A 296 -36.91 31.87 39.13
CA PRO A 296 -36.54 31.55 40.52
C PRO A 296 -36.09 30.10 40.75
N HIS A 297 -36.16 29.24 39.73
CA HIS A 297 -35.73 27.83 39.76
C HIS A 297 -34.25 27.65 39.37
N LEU A 298 -33.57 28.70 38.88
CA LEU A 298 -32.12 28.69 38.65
C LEU A 298 -31.39 28.99 39.96
N GLY A 299 -30.78 27.96 40.57
CA GLY A 299 -29.95 28.12 41.76
C GLY A 299 -28.62 28.82 41.41
N VAL A 300 -28.34 29.95 42.05
CA VAL A 300 -27.06 30.65 41.94
C VAL A 300 -26.10 30.09 42.99
N ILE A 301 -24.96 29.54 42.57
CA ILE A 301 -23.92 29.00 43.47
C ILE A 301 -22.70 29.93 43.42
N GLY A 302 -22.49 30.70 44.50
CA GLY A 302 -21.24 31.40 44.81
C GLY A 302 -21.31 32.93 44.76
N GLU A 303 -20.72 33.59 45.78
CA GLU A 303 -20.53 35.05 45.87
C GLU A 303 -19.11 35.51 45.50
N ASN A 304 -18.22 34.63 45.02
CA ASN A 304 -16.82 35.00 44.73
C ASN A 304 -16.31 34.31 43.46
N CYS A 305 -15.95 35.10 42.44
CA CYS A 305 -15.14 34.65 41.30
C CYS A 305 -13.67 35.08 41.49
N LEU A 306 -12.74 34.16 41.16
CA LEU A 306 -11.43 34.52 40.61
C LEU A 306 -11.58 34.77 39.10
#